data_AF-A0A9X4M5D1-F1
#
_entry.id   AF-A0A9X4M5D1-F1
#
_cell.length_a   1.000
_cell.length_b   1.000
_cell.length_c   1.000
_cell.angle_alpha   90.00
_cell.angle_beta   90.00
_cell.angle_gamma   90.00
#
_symmetry.space_group_name_H-M   'P 1'
#
loop_
_entity.id
_entity.type
_entity.pdbx_description
1 polymer ?
#
loop_
_entity_poly.entity_id
_entity_poly.type
_entity_poly.pdbx_seq_one_letter_code
_entity_poly.pdbx_strand_id
1 'polypeptide(L)' 'MSHILRINSLPSFHKDPFDRLLIAQSLVEDLLLITVDGSIAHYPIKTIW' A
#
# COMPACT_ATOMS: atom_id res chain seq x y z
N MET A 1 5.53 0.42 -13.97
CA MET A 1 6.52 1.42 -13.50
C MET A 1 5.91 2.51 -12.59
N SER A 2 4.63 2.87 -12.75
CA SER A 2 3.95 3.92 -11.97
C SER A 2 3.88 3.66 -10.46
N HIS A 3 3.66 2.42 -10.03
CA HIS A 3 3.63 2.05 -8.60
C HIS A 3 5.00 2.23 -7.91
N ILE A 4 6.12 1.97 -8.57
CA ILE A 4 7.47 2.15 -7.99
C ILE A 4 7.71 3.63 -7.65
N LEU A 5 7.32 4.54 -8.55
CA LEU A 5 7.43 5.98 -8.31
C LEU A 5 6.56 6.43 -7.13
N ARG A 6 5.42 5.77 -6.90
CA ARG A 6 4.50 6.10 -5.81
C ARG A 6 5.04 5.73 -4.44
N ILE A 7 5.93 4.74 -4.32
CA ILE A 7 6.51 4.29 -3.05
C ILE A 7 7.15 5.46 -2.28
N ASN A 8 7.85 6.37 -2.97
CA ASN A 8 8.54 7.51 -2.36
C ASN A 8 7.57 8.54 -1.75
N SER A 9 6.32 8.56 -2.18
CA SER A 9 5.27 9.45 -1.65
C SER A 9 4.46 8.85 -0.50
N LEU A 10 4.67 7.57 -0.18
CA LEU A 10 3.93 6.91 0.89
C LEU A 10 4.37 7.42 2.27
N PRO A 11 3.42 7.65 3.19
CA PRO A 11 3.73 7.83 4.60
C PRO A 11 4.58 6.68 5.15
N SER A 12 5.50 7.00 6.07
CA SER A 12 6.48 6.05 6.61
C SER A 12 5.90 5.19 7.75
N PHE A 13 4.77 4.50 7.52
CA PHE A 13 4.21 3.54 8.48
C PHE A 13 4.89 2.17 8.39
N HIS A 14 5.22 1.72 7.16
CA HIS A 14 5.93 0.46 6.92
C HIS A 14 7.36 0.71 6.43
N LYS A 15 8.29 -0.12 6.90
CA LYS A 15 9.69 -0.17 6.44
C LYS A 15 9.93 -1.26 5.42
N ASP A 16 9.09 -2.31 5.43
CA ASP A 16 9.20 -3.41 4.48
C ASP A 16 8.92 -2.91 3.06
N PRO A 17 9.82 -3.13 2.09
CA PRO A 17 9.66 -2.64 0.74
C PRO A 17 8.54 -3.36 -0.04
N PHE A 18 8.20 -4.60 0.31
CA PHE A 18 7.12 -5.34 -0.34
C PHE A 18 5.75 -4.82 0.10
N ASP A 19 5.54 -4.57 1.40
CA ASP A 19 4.29 -3.96 1.88
C ASP A 19 4.04 -2.63 1.18
N ARG A 20 5.08 -1.81 1.08
CA ARG A 20 5.01 -0.52 0.40
C ARG A 20 4.72 -0.65 -1.09
N LEU A 21 5.25 -1.68 -1.75
CA LEU A 21 4.94 -1.96 -3.15
C LEU A 21 3.47 -2.38 -3.33
N LEU A 22 2.95 -3.25 -2.48
CA LEU A 22 1.55 -3.69 -2.51
C LEU A 22 0.57 -2.54 -2.27
N ILE A 23 0.88 -1.66 -1.32
CA ILE A 23 0.11 -0.43 -1.06
C ILE A 23 0.17 0.51 -2.27
N ALA A 24 1.37 0.75 -2.80
CA ALA A 24 1.55 1.62 -3.96
C ALA A 24 0.81 1.11 -5.20
N GLN A 25 0.82 -0.20 -5.42
CA GLN A 25 0.06 -0.82 -6.51
C GLN A 25 -1.44 -0.64 -6.29
N SER A 26 -1.94 -0.94 -5.09
CA SER A 26 -3.36 -0.77 -4.74
C SER A 26 -3.85 0.66 -4.96
N LEU A 27 -3.03 1.65 -4.62
CA LEU A 27 -3.34 3.07 -4.87
C LEU A 27 -3.38 3.43 -6.36
N VAL A 28 -2.46 2.90 -7.15
CA VAL A 28 -2.33 3.25 -8.57
C VAL A 28 -3.40 2.55 -9.41
N GLU A 29 -3.80 1.34 -9.01
CA GLU A 29 -4.71 0.48 -9.75
C GLU A 29 -6.14 0.47 -9.17
N ASP A 30 -6.42 1.27 -8.12
CA ASP A 30 -7.67 1.27 -7.33
C ASP A 30 -8.11 -0.15 -6.94
N LEU A 31 -7.16 -0.95 -6.46
CA LEU A 31 -7.39 -2.31 -6.01
C LEU A 31 -7.68 -2.35 -4.51
N LEU A 32 -8.42 -3.39 -4.13
CA LEU A 32 -8.62 -3.75 -2.74
C LEU A 32 -7.51 -4.72 -2.30
N LEU A 33 -6.90 -4.46 -1.14
CA LEU A 33 -5.82 -5.29 -0.59
C LEU A 33 -6.34 -6.20 0.51
N ILE A 34 -6.23 -7.52 0.31
CA ILE A 34 -6.56 -8.51 1.34
C ILE A 34 -5.33 -8.67 2.24
N THR A 35 -5.48 -8.40 3.53
CA THR A 35 -4.36 -8.45 4.49
C THR A 35 -4.85 -8.62 5.92
N VAL A 36 -4.09 -9.40 6.69
CA VAL A 36 -4.27 -9.52 8.15
C VAL A 36 -3.54 -8.40 8.91
N ASP A 37 -2.73 -7.60 8.22
CA ASP A 37 -2.05 -6.45 8.82
C ASP A 37 -3.00 -5.25 8.89
N GLY A 38 -3.61 -5.06 10.06
CA GLY A 38 -4.50 -3.94 10.33
C GLY A 38 -3.82 -2.56 10.23
N SER A 39 -2.49 -2.48 10.30
CA SER A 39 -1.79 -1.20 10.19
C SER A 39 -1.76 -0.67 8.76
N ILE A 40 -2.07 -1.50 7.76
CA ILE A 40 -2.23 -1.10 6.36
C ILE A 40 -3.45 -0.18 6.18
N ALA A 41 -4.44 -0.23 7.07
CA ALA A 41 -5.60 0.67 7.04
C ALA A 41 -5.26 2.16 7.27
N HIS A 42 -4.04 2.48 7.71
CA HIS A 42 -3.56 3.87 7.79
C HIS A 42 -3.23 4.49 6.43
N TYR A 43 -3.12 3.67 5.38
CA TYR A 43 -2.98 4.16 4.01
C TYR A 43 -4.35 4.39 3.38
N PRO A 44 -4.48 5.32 2.43
CA PRO A 44 -5.76 5.61 1.78
C PRO A 44 -6.10 4.56 0.70
N ILE A 45 -6.17 3.29 1.09
CA ILE A 45 -6.57 2.14 0.25
C ILE A 45 -7.71 1.37 0.91
N LYS A 46 -8.45 0.61 0.10
CA LYS A 46 -9.48 -0.31 0.59
C LYS A 46 -8.82 -1.62 1.02
N THR A 47 -9.22 -2.16 2.17
CA THR A 47 -8.72 -3.45 2.67
C THR A 47 -9.85 -4.41 3.05
N ILE A 48 -9.55 -5.70 2.99
CA ILE A 48 -10.35 -6.78 3.59
C ILE A 48 -9.42 -7.62 4.46
N TRP A 49 -9.94 -8.12 5.58
CA TRP A 49 -9.25 -9.04 6.50
C TRP A 49 -9.39 -10.49 6.06
#